data_AF-A0A4V1VM23-F1
#
_entry.id   AF-A0A4V1VM23-F1
#
_cell.length_a   1.000
_cell.length_b   1.000
_cell.length_c   1.000
_cell.angle_alpha   90.00
_cell.angle_beta   90.00
_cell.angle_gamma   90.00
#
_symmetry.space_group_name_H-M   'P 1'
#
loop_
_entity.id
_entity.type
_entity.pdbx_description
1 polymer ?
#
loop_
_entity_poly.entity_id
_entity_poly.type
_entity_poly.pdbx_seq_one_letter_code
_entity_poly.pdbx_strand_id
1 'polypeptide(L)'
;MGNGAWCVRTDRGLRRQWQRCLRTVEALQLPSPFDATVFIDMLARTRGRPIDLVPVVARPHTPCGLLITTDRADCILYAADTTPLHQQHILLHEAAHIICGHHETAPAATAAAQVLMPHLPASLVQRVLGRSVYTEPQEQEAELVASLILTRAAGLDRASAAPPPAEPGGSRLHTLFGAHGRRTRADG
;
A
#
# COMPACT_ATOMS: atom_id res chain seq x y z
N MET A 1 -31.82 25.07 7.36
CA MET A 1 -30.73 25.22 6.35
C MET A 1 -29.60 25.97 6.99
N GLY A 2 -28.60 25.26 7.51
CA GLY A 2 -27.42 25.82 8.18
C GLY A 2 -26.17 25.28 7.50
N ASN A 3 -25.40 26.19 6.91
CA ASN A 3 -24.31 25.92 5.98
C ASN A 3 -23.15 25.11 6.59
N GLY A 4 -22.68 24.15 5.80
CA GLY A 4 -21.57 23.25 6.10
C GLY A 4 -20.27 24.00 6.37
N ALA A 5 -19.74 23.79 7.58
CA ALA A 5 -18.37 24.11 7.93
C ALA A 5 -17.43 23.05 7.34
N TRP A 6 -17.07 23.20 6.06
CA TRP A 6 -15.90 22.54 5.50
C TRP A 6 -14.66 23.22 6.11
N CYS A 7 -14.11 22.61 7.16
CA CYS A 7 -12.85 23.02 7.77
C CYS A 7 -11.72 22.87 6.74
N VAL A 8 -11.30 23.99 6.12
CA VAL A 8 -10.11 24.05 5.28
C VAL A 8 -8.90 23.80 6.19
N ARG A 9 -8.44 22.55 6.20
CA ARG A 9 -7.21 22.13 6.86
C ARG A 9 -6.08 23.02 6.34
N THR A 10 -5.43 23.77 7.21
CA THR A 10 -4.37 24.72 6.81
C THR A 10 -3.23 24.01 6.07
N ASP A 11 -2.68 24.63 5.01
CA ASP A 11 -1.61 24.10 4.14
C ASP A 11 -0.41 23.54 4.93
N ARG A 12 -0.07 24.14 6.09
CA ARG A 12 1.01 23.62 6.97
C ARG A 12 0.68 22.31 7.67
N GLY A 13 -0.59 22.07 8.02
CA GLY A 13 -1.03 20.84 8.67
C GLY A 13 -0.93 19.64 7.73
N LEU A 14 -1.42 19.82 6.50
CA LEU A 14 -1.33 18.82 5.43
C LEU A 14 0.13 18.51 5.07
N ARG A 15 0.97 19.53 4.92
CA ARG A 15 2.41 19.33 4.67
C ARG A 15 3.10 18.53 5.79
N ARG A 16 2.79 18.82 7.05
CA ARG A 16 3.38 18.08 8.19
C ARG A 16 2.93 16.63 8.22
N GLN A 17 1.65 16.36 7.96
CA GLN A 17 1.12 14.99 7.86
C GLN A 17 1.80 14.23 6.72
N TRP A 18 1.85 14.83 5.53
CA TRP A 18 2.55 14.27 4.37
C TRP A 18 4.01 13.93 4.67
N GLN A 19 4.75 14.86 5.27
CA GLN A 19 6.16 14.66 5.64
C GLN A 19 6.33 13.55 6.70
N ARG A 20 5.37 13.39 7.61
CA ARG A 20 5.38 12.28 8.57
C ARG A 20 5.19 10.95 7.84
N CYS A 21 4.17 10.83 6.99
CA CYS A 21 3.91 9.63 6.21
C CYS A 21 5.11 9.24 5.33
N LEU A 22 5.74 10.22 4.68
CA LEU A 22 6.96 9.98 3.90
C LEU A 22 8.08 9.37 4.75
N ARG A 23 8.42 10.00 5.88
CA ARG A 23 9.47 9.46 6.77
C ARG A 23 9.15 8.06 7.27
N THR A 24 7.89 7.81 7.62
CA THR A 24 7.43 6.48 8.01
C THR A 24 7.69 5.47 6.90
N VAL A 25 7.28 5.78 5.67
CA VAL A 25 7.44 4.88 4.52
C VAL A 25 8.91 4.72 4.13
N GLU A 26 9.73 5.76 4.22
CA GLU A 26 11.18 5.71 3.95
C GLU A 26 11.91 4.74 4.88
N ALA A 27 11.49 4.66 6.14
CA ALA A 27 12.05 3.74 7.12
C ALA A 27 11.66 2.26 6.91
N LEU A 28 10.65 1.99 6.08
CA LEU A 28 10.21 0.62 5.79
C LEU A 28 11.18 -0.09 4.84
N GLN A 29 11.39 -1.38 5.10
CA GLN A 29 12.00 -2.30 4.15
C GLN A 29 10.89 -2.87 3.26
N LEU A 30 11.03 -2.70 1.94
CA LEU A 30 10.08 -3.23 0.96
C LEU A 30 10.72 -4.37 0.17
N PRO A 31 10.01 -5.48 -0.07
CA PRO A 31 10.48 -6.52 -0.98
C PRO A 31 10.55 -5.98 -2.43
N SER A 32 11.46 -6.54 -3.22
CA SER A 32 11.53 -6.33 -4.68
C SER A 32 11.84 -7.67 -5.36
N PRO A 33 10.99 -8.17 -6.29
CA PRO A 33 9.73 -7.58 -6.72
C PRO A 33 8.73 -7.44 -5.57
N PHE A 34 7.87 -6.42 -5.63
CA PHE A 34 6.96 -6.16 -4.52
C PHE A 34 5.82 -7.18 -4.45
N ASP A 35 5.58 -7.69 -3.25
CA ASP A 35 4.44 -8.51 -2.89
C ASP A 35 3.94 -8.08 -1.51
N ALA A 36 2.65 -7.77 -1.39
CA ALA A 36 2.09 -7.28 -0.13
C ALA A 36 2.08 -8.33 0.98
N THR A 37 1.92 -9.61 0.65
CA THR A 37 1.95 -10.69 1.64
C THR A 37 3.36 -10.85 2.20
N VAL A 38 4.38 -10.81 1.34
CA VAL A 38 5.80 -10.85 1.75
C VAL A 38 6.15 -9.62 2.59
N PHE A 39 5.68 -8.43 2.20
CA PHE A 39 5.87 -7.22 2.98
C PHE A 39 5.25 -7.32 4.38
N ILE A 40 4.03 -7.83 4.50
CA ILE A 40 3.35 -8.01 5.79
C ILE A 40 4.08 -9.04 6.65
N ASP A 41 4.60 -10.11 6.05
CA ASP A 41 5.45 -11.09 6.71
C ASP A 41 6.72 -10.46 7.29
N MET A 42 7.37 -9.58 6.52
CA MET A 42 8.54 -8.81 6.98
C MET A 42 8.17 -7.85 8.12
N LEU A 43 7.02 -7.19 8.01
CA LEU A 43 6.49 -6.30 9.05
C LEU A 43 6.25 -7.07 10.36
N ALA A 44 5.62 -8.25 10.30
CA ALA A 44 5.36 -9.11 11.46
C ALA A 44 6.67 -9.51 12.17
N ARG A 45 7.68 -9.94 11.40
CA ARG A 45 9.00 -10.31 11.92
C ARG A 45 9.69 -9.13 12.60
N THR A 46 9.66 -7.95 11.97
CA THR A 46 10.28 -6.73 12.52
C THR A 46 9.63 -6.28 13.82
N ARG A 47 8.31 -6.43 13.93
CA ARG A 47 7.54 -6.11 15.14
C ARG A 47 7.67 -7.17 16.24
N GLY A 48 8.16 -8.37 15.93
CA GLY A 48 8.16 -9.51 16.85
C GLY A 48 6.75 -9.98 17.22
N ARG A 49 5.75 -9.68 16.39
CA ARG A 49 4.33 -10.00 16.63
C ARG A 49 3.70 -10.53 15.34
N PRO A 50 3.09 -11.73 15.36
CA PRO A 50 2.48 -12.32 14.16
C PRO A 50 1.37 -11.44 13.57
N ILE A 51 1.28 -11.45 12.24
CA ILE A 51 0.18 -10.88 11.47
C ILE A 51 -0.41 -11.98 10.59
N ASP A 52 -1.64 -12.40 10.88
CA ASP A 52 -2.33 -13.44 10.13
C ASP A 52 -3.22 -12.83 9.04
N LEU A 53 -3.06 -13.29 7.79
CA LEU A 53 -3.91 -12.87 6.68
C LEU A 53 -5.10 -13.82 6.56
N VAL A 54 -6.31 -13.28 6.66
CA VAL A 54 -7.55 -14.05 6.67
C VAL A 54 -8.42 -13.65 5.48
N PRO A 55 -8.44 -14.44 4.39
CA PRO A 55 -9.32 -14.16 3.27
C PRO A 55 -10.78 -14.33 3.68
N VAL A 56 -11.62 -13.36 3.34
CA VAL A 56 -13.07 -13.41 3.57
C VAL A 56 -13.84 -13.14 2.28
N VAL A 57 -15.05 -13.68 2.19
CA VAL A 57 -15.99 -13.31 1.12
C VAL A 57 -16.65 -12.00 1.51
N ALA A 58 -16.54 -10.98 0.66
CA ALA A 58 -17.22 -9.72 0.90
C ALA A 58 -18.73 -9.94 1.01
N ARG A 59 -19.33 -9.41 2.07
CA ARG A 59 -20.78 -9.32 2.19
C ARG A 59 -21.21 -7.87 1.94
N PRO A 60 -22.42 -7.65 1.40
CA PRO A 60 -22.98 -6.31 1.31
C PRO A 60 -22.88 -5.60 2.66
N HIS A 61 -22.42 -4.34 2.64
CA HIS A 61 -22.23 -3.50 3.83
C HIS A 61 -21.10 -3.91 4.80
N THR A 62 -20.27 -4.91 4.46
CA THR A 62 -19.06 -5.23 5.23
C THR A 62 -17.87 -4.40 4.72
N PRO A 63 -16.98 -3.91 5.60
CA PRO A 63 -15.73 -3.29 5.17
C PRO A 63 -14.92 -4.23 4.26
N CYS A 64 -14.21 -3.66 3.27
CA CYS A 64 -13.34 -4.45 2.39
C CYS A 64 -12.16 -5.08 3.14
N GLY A 65 -11.76 -4.48 4.27
CA GLY A 65 -10.73 -4.96 5.17
C GLY A 65 -11.13 -4.73 6.63
N LEU A 66 -10.54 -5.51 7.53
CA LEU A 66 -10.73 -5.40 8.97
C LEU A 66 -9.46 -5.82 9.70
N LEU A 67 -9.01 -5.00 10.65
CA LEU A 67 -7.91 -5.34 11.53
C LEU A 67 -8.45 -5.78 12.90
N ILE A 68 -7.99 -6.95 13.35
CA ILE A 68 -8.32 -7.52 14.65
C ILE A 68 -7.05 -7.71 15.45
N THR A 69 -7.02 -7.23 16.68
CA THR A 69 -5.92 -7.50 17.62
C THR A 69 -6.41 -8.50 18.65
N THR A 70 -5.71 -9.62 18.77
CA THR A 70 -5.88 -10.63 19.83
C THR A 70 -4.75 -10.52 20.84
N ASP A 71 -4.73 -11.36 21.88
CA ASP A 71 -3.57 -11.46 22.78
C ASP A 71 -2.31 -11.95 22.05
N ARG A 72 -2.46 -12.83 21.06
CA ARG A 72 -1.34 -13.55 20.41
C ARG A 72 -0.89 -12.97 19.08
N ALA A 73 -1.81 -12.40 18.30
CA ALA A 73 -1.56 -11.97 16.94
C ALA A 73 -2.46 -10.80 16.54
N ASP A 74 -2.04 -10.09 15.49
CA ASP A 74 -2.92 -9.22 14.72
C ASP A 74 -3.46 -10.00 13.51
N CYS A 75 -4.73 -9.87 13.18
CA CYS A 75 -5.34 -10.55 12.04
C CYS A 75 -5.87 -9.49 11.07
N ILE A 76 -5.42 -9.55 9.82
CA ILE A 76 -5.91 -8.72 8.72
C ILE A 76 -6.88 -9.55 7.90
N LEU A 77 -8.16 -9.22 8.00
CA LEU A 77 -9.20 -9.79 7.16
C LEU A 77 -9.29 -8.95 5.89
N TYR A 78 -9.39 -9.60 4.73
CA TYR A 78 -9.48 -8.90 3.44
C TYR A 78 -10.43 -9.62 2.48
N ALA A 79 -11.17 -8.82 1.69
CA ALA A 79 -12.11 -9.31 0.69
C ALA A 79 -11.39 -10.02 -0.48
N ALA A 80 -11.38 -11.35 -0.47
CA ALA A 80 -10.68 -12.19 -1.44
C ALA A 80 -11.43 -12.32 -2.79
N ASP A 81 -12.70 -11.93 -2.84
CA ASP A 81 -13.54 -11.88 -4.05
C ASP A 81 -13.44 -10.53 -4.80
N THR A 82 -12.29 -9.86 -4.67
CA THR A 82 -11.96 -8.62 -5.38
C THR A 82 -10.75 -8.81 -6.29
N THR A 83 -10.42 -7.80 -7.12
CA THR A 83 -9.25 -7.90 -8.01
C THR A 83 -7.96 -7.97 -7.20
N PRO A 84 -6.88 -8.61 -7.72
CA PRO A 84 -5.60 -8.69 -7.00
C PRO A 84 -5.05 -7.32 -6.59
N LEU A 85 -5.22 -6.31 -7.44
CA LEU A 85 -4.83 -4.92 -7.12
C LEU A 85 -5.63 -4.35 -5.94
N HIS A 86 -6.94 -4.65 -5.88
CA HIS A 86 -7.79 -4.20 -4.78
C HIS A 86 -7.44 -4.94 -3.48
N GLN A 87 -7.23 -6.25 -3.53
CA GLN A 87 -6.74 -7.04 -2.39
C GLN A 87 -5.43 -6.49 -1.85
N GLN A 88 -4.48 -6.21 -2.74
CA GLN A 88 -3.21 -5.59 -2.38
C GLN A 88 -3.41 -4.25 -1.68
N HIS A 89 -4.29 -3.40 -2.19
CA HIS A 89 -4.59 -2.13 -1.56
C HIS A 89 -5.23 -2.30 -0.16
N ILE A 90 -6.20 -3.20 -0.03
CA ILE A 90 -6.83 -3.52 1.27
C ILE A 90 -5.77 -3.96 2.28
N LEU A 91 -4.92 -4.92 1.91
CA LEU A 91 -3.86 -5.43 2.78
C LEU A 91 -2.92 -4.31 3.25
N LEU A 92 -2.51 -3.41 2.35
CA LEU A 92 -1.61 -2.31 2.70
C LEU A 92 -2.29 -1.23 3.53
N HIS A 93 -3.59 -0.98 3.32
CA HIS A 93 -4.38 -0.06 4.13
C HIS A 93 -4.49 -0.58 5.57
N GLU A 94 -4.84 -1.85 5.77
CA GLU A 94 -4.88 -2.45 7.11
C GLU A 94 -3.49 -2.50 7.77
N ALA A 95 -2.44 -2.81 7.01
CA ALA A 95 -1.07 -2.75 7.50
C ALA A 95 -0.65 -1.31 7.87
N ALA A 96 -1.15 -0.29 7.19
CA ALA A 96 -0.87 1.10 7.51
C ALA A 96 -1.43 1.50 8.88
N HIS A 97 -2.59 0.98 9.29
CA HIS A 97 -3.09 1.17 10.66
C HIS A 97 -2.18 0.55 11.73
N ILE A 98 -1.53 -0.55 11.42
CA ILE A 98 -0.49 -1.13 12.28
C ILE A 98 0.73 -0.22 12.33
N ILE A 99 1.27 0.16 11.17
CA ILE A 99 2.48 0.98 11.02
C ILE A 99 2.33 2.34 11.72
N CYS A 100 1.16 2.96 11.62
CA CYS A 100 0.87 4.25 12.25
C CYS A 100 0.42 4.13 13.72
N GLY A 101 0.32 2.92 14.27
CA GLY A 101 -0.10 2.71 15.66
C GLY A 101 -1.56 3.04 15.93
N HIS A 102 -2.39 3.19 14.89
CA HIS A 102 -3.81 3.55 15.04
C HIS A 102 -4.57 2.50 15.86
N HIS A 103 -4.21 1.23 15.68
CA HIS A 103 -4.78 0.14 16.44
C HIS A 103 -4.64 0.36 17.94
N GLU A 104 -3.52 0.84 18.47
CA GLU A 104 -3.31 1.01 19.92
C GLU A 104 -4.30 2.00 20.57
N THR A 105 -4.73 3.01 19.82
CA THR A 105 -5.61 4.08 20.32
C THR A 105 -7.10 3.77 20.23
N ALA A 106 -7.47 2.71 19.51
CA ALA A 106 -8.88 2.43 19.27
C ALA A 106 -9.53 1.69 20.45
N PRO A 107 -10.83 1.98 20.71
CA PRO A 107 -11.56 1.40 21.84
C PRO A 107 -11.66 -0.12 21.75
N ALA A 108 -11.76 -0.77 22.92
CA ALA A 108 -11.89 -2.22 23.02
C ALA A 108 -13.16 -2.72 22.31
N ALA A 109 -13.07 -3.89 21.68
CA ALA A 109 -13.93 -4.33 20.58
C ALA A 109 -15.40 -4.69 20.88
N THR A 110 -15.89 -4.54 22.11
CA THR A 110 -16.99 -5.40 22.60
C THR A 110 -18.30 -5.34 21.80
N ALA A 111 -18.70 -4.19 21.26
CA ALA A 111 -19.94 -4.07 20.49
C ALA A 111 -19.76 -4.27 18.97
N ALA A 112 -18.71 -3.68 18.38
CA ALA A 112 -18.45 -3.79 16.94
C ALA A 112 -18.03 -5.21 16.53
N ALA A 113 -17.30 -5.92 17.40
CA ALA A 113 -16.88 -7.30 17.16
C ALA A 113 -18.06 -8.27 17.04
N GLN A 114 -19.11 -8.13 17.86
CA GLN A 114 -20.27 -9.04 17.84
C GLN A 114 -21.10 -8.90 16.56
N VAL A 115 -21.19 -7.70 16.00
CA VAL A 115 -21.92 -7.43 14.75
C VAL A 115 -21.13 -7.95 13.55
N LEU A 116 -19.83 -7.73 13.53
CA LEU A 116 -18.96 -8.11 12.41
C LEU A 116 -18.59 -9.60 12.44
N MET A 117 -18.50 -10.20 13.64
CA MET A 117 -18.00 -11.56 13.85
C MET A 117 -18.77 -12.28 14.97
N PRO A 118 -20.05 -12.61 14.75
CA PRO A 118 -20.92 -13.21 15.77
C PRO A 118 -20.47 -14.59 16.27
N HIS A 119 -19.54 -15.24 15.55
CA HIS A 119 -19.04 -16.57 15.88
C HIS A 119 -17.68 -16.57 16.60
N LEU A 120 -17.01 -15.40 16.76
CA LEU A 120 -15.78 -15.31 17.52
C LEU A 120 -16.11 -15.01 18.99
N PRO A 121 -15.61 -15.80 19.96
CA PRO A 121 -15.85 -15.49 21.37
C PRO A 121 -15.21 -14.14 21.70
N ALA A 122 -16.01 -13.22 22.26
CA ALA A 122 -15.59 -11.86 22.56
C ALA A 122 -14.35 -11.78 23.47
N SER A 123 -14.09 -12.82 24.27
CA SER A 123 -12.89 -12.93 25.12
C SER A 123 -11.57 -13.07 24.36
N LEU A 124 -11.60 -13.51 23.10
CA LEU A 124 -10.40 -13.65 22.26
C LEU A 124 -10.10 -12.39 21.44
N VAL A 125 -11.02 -11.43 21.42
CA VAL A 125 -10.94 -10.22 20.61
C VAL A 125 -10.60 -9.04 21.52
N GLN A 126 -9.37 -8.53 21.44
CA GLN A 126 -9.01 -7.32 22.18
C GLN A 126 -9.51 -6.07 21.46
N ARG A 127 -9.41 -6.06 20.12
CA ARG A 127 -9.78 -4.90 19.29
C ARG A 127 -10.29 -5.33 17.92
N VAL A 128 -11.34 -4.66 17.43
CA VAL A 128 -11.86 -4.80 16.06
C VAL A 128 -11.94 -3.44 15.43
N LEU A 129 -11.36 -3.32 14.23
CA LEU A 129 -11.12 -2.06 13.57
C LEU A 129 -11.60 -2.14 12.14
N GLY A 130 -12.62 -1.35 11.84
CA GLY A 130 -13.09 -1.10 10.48
C GLY A 130 -13.44 0.38 10.34
N ARG A 131 -13.95 0.75 9.16
CA ARG A 131 -14.25 2.14 8.77
C ARG A 131 -15.04 3.00 9.78
N SER A 132 -15.75 2.40 10.73
CA SER A 132 -16.56 3.11 11.73
C SER A 132 -15.85 3.42 13.05
N VAL A 133 -14.62 2.92 13.28
CA VAL A 133 -13.92 3.04 14.57
C VAL A 133 -12.75 4.03 14.51
N TYR A 134 -12.12 4.20 13.35
CA TYR A 134 -11.06 5.20 13.20
C TYR A 134 -11.61 6.58 12.88
N THR A 135 -10.87 7.58 13.31
CA THR A 135 -11.16 8.97 12.98
C THR A 135 -10.81 9.26 11.51
N GLU A 136 -11.50 10.21 10.89
CA GLU A 136 -11.20 10.66 9.51
C GLU A 136 -9.71 10.96 9.28
N PRO A 137 -8.96 11.62 10.21
CA PRO A 137 -7.52 11.79 10.02
C PRO A 137 -6.70 10.49 10.01
N GLN A 138 -7.09 9.49 10.81
CA GLN A 138 -6.41 8.19 10.87
C GLN A 138 -6.63 7.38 9.58
N GLU A 139 -7.87 7.38 9.06
CA GLU A 139 -8.22 6.77 7.78
C GLU A 139 -7.43 7.41 6.63
N GLN A 140 -7.36 8.74 6.61
CA GLN A 140 -6.58 9.47 5.59
C GLN A 140 -5.08 9.23 5.69
N GLU A 141 -4.54 9.08 6.90
CA GLU A 141 -3.13 8.73 7.10
C GLU A 141 -2.85 7.30 6.64
N ALA A 142 -3.72 6.34 6.96
CA ALA A 142 -3.57 4.95 6.52
C ALA A 142 -3.61 4.84 4.99
N GLU A 143 -4.58 5.49 4.35
CA GLU A 143 -4.70 5.56 2.88
C GLU A 143 -3.46 6.17 2.22
N LEU A 144 -2.95 7.25 2.80
CA LEU A 144 -1.75 7.92 2.30
C LEU A 144 -0.52 7.03 2.42
N VAL A 145 -0.32 6.37 3.57
CA VAL A 145 0.81 5.45 3.77
C VAL A 145 0.73 4.26 2.82
N ALA A 146 -0.45 3.65 2.63
CA ALA A 146 -0.64 2.56 1.68
C ALA A 146 -0.28 2.98 0.24
N SER A 147 -0.73 4.16 -0.18
CA SER A 147 -0.42 4.73 -1.49
C SER A 147 1.07 5.01 -1.69
N LEU A 148 1.75 5.52 -0.66
CA LEU A 148 3.18 5.81 -0.69
C LEU A 148 4.02 4.52 -0.75
N ILE A 149 3.61 3.46 -0.04
CA ILE A 149 4.25 2.13 -0.14
C ILE A 149 4.21 1.62 -1.57
N LEU A 150 3.03 1.63 -2.20
CA LEU A 150 2.86 1.19 -3.60
C LEU A 150 3.71 2.02 -4.56
N THR A 151 3.75 3.33 -4.37
CA THR A 151 4.54 4.24 -5.21
C THR A 151 6.03 3.94 -5.10
N ARG A 152 6.53 3.74 -3.87
CA ARG A 152 7.94 3.41 -3.62
C ARG A 152 8.30 2.04 -4.18
N ALA A 153 7.47 1.03 -3.93
CA ALA A 153 7.62 -0.32 -4.45
C ALA A 153 7.74 -0.34 -5.98
N ALA A 154 6.82 0.32 -6.68
CA ALA A 154 6.87 0.44 -8.13
C ALA A 154 8.12 1.20 -8.64
N GLY A 155 8.69 2.09 -7.84
CA GLY A 155 9.98 2.71 -8.13
C GLY A 155 11.15 1.74 -8.02
N LEU A 156 11.18 0.94 -6.94
CA LEU A 156 12.21 -0.08 -6.71
C LEU A 156 12.18 -1.16 -7.78
N ASP A 157 11.00 -1.67 -8.14
CA ASP A 157 10.86 -2.72 -9.14
C ASP A 157 11.31 -2.26 -10.53
N ARG A 158 11.03 -1.00 -10.89
CA ARG A 158 11.54 -0.39 -12.12
C ARG A 158 13.06 -0.23 -12.12
N ALA A 159 13.65 0.13 -10.98
CA ALA A 159 15.10 0.24 -10.84
C ALA A 159 15.78 -1.13 -10.93
N SER A 160 15.20 -2.17 -10.33
CA SER A 160 15.70 -3.55 -10.38
C SER A 160 15.55 -4.19 -11.76
N ALA A 161 14.54 -3.78 -12.54
CA ALA A 161 14.31 -4.27 -13.91
C ALA A 161 15.10 -3.51 -14.99
N ALA A 162 15.90 -2.50 -14.62
CA ALA A 162 16.70 -1.74 -15.58
C ALA A 162 17.70 -2.68 -16.31
N PRO A 163 17.80 -2.62 -17.66
CA PRO A 163 18.78 -3.42 -18.39
C PRO A 163 20.21 -3.09 -17.94
N PRO A 164 21.17 -4.03 -18.03
CA PRO A 164 22.56 -3.77 -17.64
C PRO A 164 23.09 -2.54 -18.39
N PRO A 165 23.97 -1.73 -17.76
CA PRO A 165 24.56 -0.57 -18.42
C PRO A 165 25.22 -1.03 -19.72
N ALA A 166 24.97 -0.31 -20.81
CA ALA A 166 25.66 -0.55 -22.07
C ALA A 166 27.17 -0.51 -21.81
N GLU A 167 27.85 -1.62 -22.09
CA GLU A 167 29.30 -1.77 -22.02
C GLU A 167 30.00 -0.52 -22.56
N PRO A 168 30.95 0.09 -21.83
CA PRO A 168 31.67 1.26 -22.31
C PRO A 168 32.69 0.82 -23.37
N GLY A 169 32.28 0.79 -24.64
CA GLY A 169 33.18 0.33 -25.70
C GLY A 169 32.70 0.65 -27.11
N GLY A 170 33.10 1.82 -27.62
CA GLY A 170 33.33 2.01 -29.05
C GLY A 170 32.37 2.95 -29.76
N SER A 171 32.83 4.19 -29.94
CA SER A 171 32.46 4.97 -31.13
C SER A 171 32.74 4.13 -32.39
N ARG A 172 31.70 3.83 -33.17
CA ARG A 172 31.84 3.54 -34.59
C ARG A 172 30.62 4.03 -35.36
N LEU A 173 30.81 5.23 -35.91
CA LEU A 173 30.18 5.69 -37.13
C LEU A 173 30.29 4.61 -38.22
N HIS A 174 29.28 4.58 -39.09
CA HIS A 174 29.23 3.90 -40.40
C HIS A 174 28.75 2.43 -40.38
N THR A 175 27.54 2.18 -40.86
CA THR A 175 27.21 1.96 -42.28
C THR A 175 25.71 1.63 -42.37
N LEU A 176 25.10 1.90 -43.53
CA LEU A 176 23.74 1.51 -43.96
C LEU A 176 22.65 2.59 -43.84
N PHE A 177 22.86 3.74 -44.46
CA PHE A 177 21.85 4.24 -45.41
C PHE A 177 22.56 4.83 -46.64
N GLY A 178 22.16 4.31 -47.80
CA GLY A 178 22.87 4.40 -49.07
C GLY A 178 22.83 5.77 -49.73
N ALA A 179 23.97 6.10 -50.34
CA ALA A 179 24.12 7.22 -51.26
C ALA A 179 23.13 7.09 -52.44
N HIS A 180 22.20 8.03 -52.51
CA HIS A 180 21.45 8.30 -53.73
C HIS A 180 22.26 9.22 -54.64
N GLY A 181 22.43 8.80 -55.88
CA GLY A 181 22.48 9.70 -57.03
C GLY A 181 23.86 10.04 -57.60
N ARG A 182 24.28 9.26 -58.60
CA ARG A 182 24.80 9.81 -59.87
C ARG A 182 24.89 8.73 -60.95
N ARG A 183 24.06 8.85 -61.99
CA ARG A 183 24.39 8.37 -63.34
C ARG A 183 24.31 9.56 -64.28
N THR A 184 25.48 10.07 -64.63
CA THR A 184 25.73 10.85 -65.83
C THR A 184 25.61 9.91 -67.03
N ARG A 185 24.77 10.26 -68.01
CA ARG A 185 24.85 9.75 -69.38
C ARG A 185 25.81 10.65 -70.15
N ALA A 186 26.80 10.06 -70.80
CA ALA A 186 27.52 10.67 -71.91
C ALA A 186 27.82 9.57 -72.95
N ASP A 187 27.58 9.97 -74.19
CA ASP A 187 28.09 9.54 -75.49
C ASP A 187 27.59 8.27 -76.21
N GLY A 188 27.05 8.60 -77.38
CA GLY A 188 26.72 7.83 -78.58
C GLY A 188 26.30 8.84 -79.64
#